data_AF-A0A3D0IBS3-F1
#
_entry.id   AF-A0A3D0IBS3-F1
#
_cell.length_a   1.000
_cell.length_b   1.000
_cell.length_c   1.000
_cell.angle_alpha   90.00
_cell.angle_beta   90.00
_cell.angle_gamma   90.00
#
_symmetry.space_group_name_H-M   'P 1'
#
loop_
_entity.id
_entity.type
_entity.pdbx_description
1 polymer ?
#
loop_
_entity_poly.entity_id
_entity_poly.type
_entity_poly.pdbx_seq_one_letter_code
_entity_poly.pdbx_strand_id
1 'polypeptide(L)'
;TDGGRTWKYQKTARRQALFSVAVDGSRAISVGEKGFVEVSNDYGATWQVPKEGFPPIFTFMRDVDFSPSGNLGVIVGQTGLILKSEDKGVTWTQVLPPPNKEVSASM
;
A
#
# COMPACT_ATOMS: atom_id res chain seq x y z
N THR A 1 -9.03 -22.43 6.92
CA THR A 1 -7.76 -22.76 6.25
C THR A 1 -7.24 -24.07 6.81
N ASP A 2 -6.31 -24.74 6.14
CA ASP A 2 -5.80 -26.07 6.54
C ASP A 2 -4.62 -26.02 7.53
N GLY A 3 -4.40 -24.87 8.18
CA GLY A 3 -3.26 -24.64 9.07
C GLY A 3 -1.94 -24.39 8.35
N GLY A 4 -1.97 -24.00 7.06
CA GLY A 4 -0.76 -23.73 6.27
C GLY A 4 -0.14 -24.98 5.66
N ARG A 5 -0.93 -26.07 5.55
CA ARG A 5 -0.50 -27.33 4.93
C ARG A 5 -0.45 -27.23 3.41
N THR A 6 -1.29 -26.38 2.82
CA THR A 6 -1.31 -26.10 1.39
C THR A 6 -1.19 -24.61 1.12
N TRP A 7 -0.48 -24.31 0.04
CA TRP A 7 -0.27 -22.96 -0.46
C TRP A 7 -0.63 -22.91 -1.93
N LYS A 8 -1.43 -21.91 -2.31
CA LYS A 8 -1.72 -21.61 -3.69
C LYS A 8 -0.94 -20.37 -4.10
N TYR A 9 -0.10 -20.50 -5.13
CA TYR A 9 0.58 -19.34 -5.70
C TYR A 9 -0.45 -18.35 -6.25
N GLN A 10 -0.32 -17.09 -5.86
CA GLN A 10 -1.10 -15.98 -6.40
C GLN A 10 -0.19 -15.07 -7.21
N LYS A 11 -0.65 -14.73 -8.41
CA LYS A 11 0.09 -13.88 -9.34
C LYS A 11 -0.31 -12.43 -9.09
N THR A 12 0.70 -11.56 -8.93
CA THR A 12 0.53 -10.10 -8.95
C THR A 12 0.52 -9.57 -10.38
N ALA A 13 -0.04 -8.38 -10.58
CA ALA A 13 -0.09 -7.73 -11.89
C ALA A 13 1.33 -7.40 -12.40
N ARG A 14 2.28 -7.13 -11.48
CA ARG A 14 3.68 -6.84 -11.82
C ARG A 14 4.65 -7.75 -11.07
N ARG A 15 5.78 -8.08 -11.72
CA ARG A 15 6.89 -8.82 -11.10
C ARG A 15 7.88 -7.83 -10.48
N GLN A 16 7.68 -7.51 -9.22
CA GLN A 16 8.58 -6.72 -8.37
C GLN A 16 8.77 -7.44 -7.03
N ALA A 17 9.84 -7.13 -6.29
CA ALA A 17 9.97 -7.70 -4.95
C ALA A 17 8.92 -7.07 -4.02
N LEU A 18 8.21 -7.95 -3.31
CA LEU A 18 7.22 -7.59 -2.30
C LEU A 18 7.91 -7.61 -0.93
N PHE A 19 7.58 -6.66 -0.08
CA PHE A 19 8.18 -6.55 1.26
C PHE A 19 7.19 -6.76 2.39
N SER A 20 5.95 -6.30 2.22
CA SER A 20 4.92 -6.48 3.26
C SER A 20 3.53 -6.56 2.65
N VAL A 21 2.63 -7.18 3.41
CA VAL A 21 1.20 -7.26 3.13
C VAL A 21 0.41 -7.08 4.43
N ALA A 22 -0.56 -6.18 4.41
CA ALA A 22 -1.50 -6.00 5.51
C ALA A 22 -2.92 -6.36 5.06
N VAL A 23 -3.72 -6.89 5.99
CA VAL A 23 -5.07 -7.34 5.74
C VAL A 23 -6.01 -6.67 6.73
N ASP A 24 -7.07 -6.05 6.21
CA ASP A 24 -8.20 -5.51 6.98
C ASP A 24 -9.51 -6.04 6.39
N GLY A 25 -10.14 -7.00 7.06
CA GLY A 25 -11.33 -7.68 6.55
C GLY A 25 -11.09 -8.39 5.21
N SER A 26 -11.84 -8.03 4.18
CA SER A 26 -11.66 -8.57 2.82
C SER A 26 -10.60 -7.83 2.01
N ARG A 27 -10.14 -6.68 2.48
CA ARG A 27 -9.14 -5.86 1.79
C ARG A 27 -7.74 -6.26 2.22
N ALA A 28 -6.84 -6.41 1.27
CA ALA A 28 -5.43 -6.58 1.53
C ALA A 28 -4.61 -5.60 0.68
N ILE A 29 -3.53 -5.07 1.23
CA ILE A 29 -2.61 -4.17 0.53
C ILE A 29 -1.22 -4.76 0.62
N SER A 30 -0.58 -4.93 -0.52
CA SER A 30 0.82 -5.36 -0.63
C SER A 30 1.68 -4.22 -1.12
N VAL A 31 2.87 -4.07 -0.54
CA VAL A 31 3.83 -3.02 -0.88
C VAL A 31 5.21 -3.61 -1.20
N GLY A 32 6.00 -2.89 -2.00
CA GLY A 32 7.28 -3.40 -2.46
C GLY A 32 8.23 -2.34 -3.05
N GLU A 33 9.09 -2.81 -3.95
CA GLU A 33 10.09 -1.98 -4.63
C GLU A 33 9.46 -0.96 -5.58
N LYS A 34 10.14 0.18 -5.75
CA LYS A 34 9.86 1.17 -6.81
C LYS A 34 8.38 1.60 -6.86
N GLY A 35 7.78 1.81 -5.68
CA GLY A 35 6.38 2.21 -5.55
C GLY A 35 5.38 1.08 -5.82
N PHE A 36 5.79 -0.19 -5.78
CA PHE A 36 4.86 -1.30 -5.94
C PHE A 36 3.75 -1.22 -4.89
N VAL A 37 2.52 -1.13 -5.36
CA VAL A 37 1.30 -1.31 -4.57
C VAL A 37 0.34 -2.16 -5.38
N GLU A 38 -0.18 -3.21 -4.76
CA GLU A 38 -1.37 -3.91 -5.27
C GLU A 38 -2.36 -4.14 -4.14
N VAL A 39 -3.64 -4.00 -4.48
CA VAL A 39 -4.76 -4.15 -3.57
C VAL A 39 -5.59 -5.36 -3.98
N SER A 40 -6.01 -6.13 -3.00
CA SER A 40 -7.08 -7.12 -3.12
C SER A 40 -8.29 -6.64 -2.33
N ASN A 41 -9.49 -6.95 -2.82
CA ASN A 41 -10.75 -6.73 -2.09
C ASN A 41 -11.50 -8.04 -1.82
N ASP A 42 -10.86 -9.17 -2.09
CA ASP A 42 -11.42 -10.53 -2.06
C ASP A 42 -10.49 -11.50 -1.31
N TYR A 43 -9.96 -11.06 -0.17
CA TYR A 43 -9.13 -11.87 0.73
C TYR A 43 -7.83 -12.38 0.09
N GLY A 44 -7.26 -11.61 -0.85
CA GLY A 44 -6.02 -11.96 -1.55
C GLY A 44 -6.22 -12.92 -2.72
N ALA A 45 -7.46 -13.18 -3.15
CA ALA A 45 -7.74 -14.06 -4.28
C ALA A 45 -7.39 -13.41 -5.63
N THR A 46 -7.59 -12.09 -5.76
CA THR A 46 -7.17 -11.29 -6.90
C THR A 46 -6.47 -10.01 -6.45
N TRP A 47 -5.48 -9.57 -7.24
CA TRP A 47 -4.65 -8.40 -6.95
C TRP A 47 -4.64 -7.45 -8.14
N GLN A 48 -4.76 -6.15 -7.86
CA GLN A 48 -4.78 -5.12 -8.89
C GLN A 48 -3.99 -3.90 -8.47
N VAL A 49 -3.34 -3.27 -9.44
CA VAL A 49 -2.72 -1.96 -9.24
C VAL A 49 -3.84 -0.93 -9.05
N PRO A 50 -3.87 -0.18 -7.93
CA PRO A 50 -4.87 0.85 -7.74
C PRO A 50 -4.68 1.96 -8.79
N LYS A 51 -5.78 2.42 -9.40
CA LYS A 51 -5.75 3.52 -10.38
C LYS A 51 -5.62 4.89 -9.71
N GLU A 52 -6.14 5.01 -8.50
CA GLU A 52 -6.24 6.25 -7.73
C GLU A 52 -6.03 5.94 -6.24
N GLY A 53 -5.95 6.99 -5.42
CA GLY A 53 -5.85 6.88 -3.96
C GLY A 53 -4.43 6.72 -3.43
N PHE A 54 -3.41 6.63 -4.30
CA PHE A 54 -2.01 6.63 -3.89
C PHE A 54 -1.25 7.78 -4.55
N PRO A 55 -0.38 8.49 -3.81
CA PRO A 55 0.52 9.47 -4.40
C PRO A 55 1.54 8.79 -5.32
N PRO A 56 2.14 9.50 -6.28
CA PRO A 56 3.19 8.97 -7.14
C PRO A 56 4.47 8.72 -6.32
N ILE A 57 4.68 7.48 -5.90
CA ILE A 57 5.85 7.07 -5.12
C ILE A 57 6.78 6.24 -6.00
N PHE A 58 8.07 6.59 -5.99
CA PHE A 58 9.11 5.81 -6.69
C PHE A 58 10.29 5.51 -5.76
N THR A 59 9.99 4.87 -4.63
CA THR A 59 10.97 4.38 -3.66
C THR A 59 10.54 3.01 -3.12
N PHE A 60 11.29 2.44 -2.19
CA PHE A 60 11.00 1.15 -1.60
C PHE A 60 10.09 1.34 -0.38
N MET A 61 8.86 0.83 -0.45
CA MET A 61 7.92 0.79 0.67
C MET A 61 8.14 -0.52 1.43
N ARG A 62 8.63 -0.41 2.67
CA ARG A 62 9.18 -1.53 3.44
C ARG A 62 8.11 -2.25 4.24
N ASP A 63 7.14 -1.52 4.74
CA ASP A 63 6.10 -2.10 5.57
C ASP A 63 4.77 -1.36 5.42
N VAL A 64 3.68 -2.07 5.71
CA VAL A 64 2.31 -1.57 5.74
C VAL A 64 1.58 -2.23 6.89
N ASP A 65 0.81 -1.46 7.65
CA ASP A 65 -0.06 -2.01 8.68
C ASP A 65 -1.29 -1.13 8.90
N PHE A 66 -2.32 -1.71 9.52
CA PHE A 66 -3.54 -1.03 9.93
C PHE A 66 -3.70 -1.08 11.44
N SER A 67 -4.25 0.00 12.01
CA SER A 67 -4.73 -0.01 13.39
C SER A 67 -5.74 -1.15 13.62
N PRO A 68 -5.96 -1.61 14.86
CA PRO A 68 -6.95 -2.65 15.15
C PRO A 68 -8.37 -2.35 14.65
N SER A 69 -8.71 -1.07 14.47
CA SER A 69 -10.01 -0.63 13.94
C SER A 69 -10.10 -0.68 12.40
N GLY A 70 -8.98 -0.89 11.70
CA GLY A 70 -8.86 -0.78 10.24
C GLY A 70 -8.81 0.66 9.73
N ASN A 71 -9.27 1.65 10.49
CA ASN A 71 -9.47 3.02 9.98
C ASN A 71 -8.17 3.76 9.66
N LEU A 72 -7.14 3.61 10.50
CA LEU A 72 -5.82 4.19 10.29
C LEU A 72 -4.89 3.16 9.65
N GLY A 73 -4.36 3.47 8.47
CA GLY A 73 -3.30 2.70 7.80
C GLY A 73 -2.00 3.50 7.71
N VAL A 74 -0.86 2.83 7.85
CA VAL A 74 0.46 3.46 7.71
C VAL A 74 1.32 2.62 6.76
N ILE A 75 1.99 3.28 5.82
CA ILE A 75 3.06 2.70 5.01
C ILE A 75 4.35 3.45 5.34
N VAL A 76 5.42 2.71 5.57
CA VAL A 76 6.76 3.28 5.77
C VAL A 76 7.72 2.79 4.70
N GLY A 77 8.73 3.59 4.38
CA GLY A 77 9.69 3.25 3.34
C GLY A 77 11.05 3.90 3.51
N GLN A 78 11.88 3.72 2.48
CA GLN A 78 13.19 4.35 2.43
C GLN A 78 13.11 5.88 2.47
N THR A 79 14.23 6.52 2.82
CA THR A 79 14.39 7.99 2.84
C THR A 79 13.36 8.70 3.74
N GLY A 80 12.87 8.02 4.78
CA GLY A 80 11.88 8.58 5.71
C GLY A 80 10.47 8.67 5.17
N LEU A 81 10.13 7.90 4.12
CA LEU A 81 8.76 7.87 3.57
C LEU A 81 7.76 7.43 4.65
N ILE A 82 6.71 8.22 4.83
CA ILE A 82 5.51 7.85 5.58
C ILE A 82 4.30 8.22 4.74
N LEU A 83 3.45 7.22 4.42
CA LEU A 83 2.10 7.44 3.93
C LEU A 83 1.11 7.09 5.03
N LYS A 84 0.00 7.84 5.08
CA LYS A 84 -1.10 7.60 6.02
C LYS A 84 -2.42 7.51 5.27
N SER A 85 -3.26 6.58 5.68
CA SER A 85 -4.67 6.49 5.28
C SER A 85 -5.55 6.60 6.52
N GLU A 86 -6.68 7.29 6.39
CA GLU A 86 -7.69 7.43 7.46
C GLU A 86 -9.07 6.88 7.02
N ASP A 87 -9.09 6.12 5.91
CA ASP A 87 -10.29 5.59 5.26
C ASP A 87 -10.12 4.11 4.87
N LYS A 88 -9.45 3.33 5.72
CA LYS A 88 -9.21 1.89 5.53
C LYS A 88 -8.38 1.57 4.28
N GLY A 89 -7.40 2.42 4.00
CA GLY A 89 -6.45 2.23 2.92
C GLY A 89 -7.02 2.54 1.54
N VAL A 90 -8.17 3.23 1.44
CA VAL A 90 -8.78 3.67 0.17
C VAL A 90 -7.98 4.81 -0.44
N THR A 91 -7.66 5.83 0.37
CA THR A 91 -6.80 6.94 -0.01
C THR A 91 -5.61 7.07 0.94
N TRP A 92 -4.48 7.50 0.39
CA TRP A 92 -3.21 7.63 1.06
C TRP A 92 -2.64 9.02 0.83
N THR A 93 -2.20 9.65 1.92
CA THR A 93 -1.53 10.94 1.89
C THR A 93 -0.09 10.76 2.35
N GLN A 94 0.84 11.34 1.60
CA GLN A 94 2.24 11.38 2.00
C GLN A 94 2.40 12.37 3.15
N VAL A 95 2.80 11.86 4.31
CA VAL A 95 3.09 12.66 5.51
C VAL A 95 4.55 13.11 5.48
N LEU A 96 5.46 12.18 5.15
CA LEU A 96 6.90 12.47 5.04
C LEU A 96 7.52 11.85 3.78
N PRO A 97 8.50 12.54 3.16
CA PRO A 97 8.64 14.00 3.26
C PRO A 97 7.30 14.66 2.84
N PRO A 98 6.92 15.83 3.37
CA PRO A 98 5.69 16.47 2.93
C PRO A 98 5.75 16.68 1.41
N PRO A 99 4.62 16.55 0.69
CA PRO A 99 4.59 16.78 -0.75
C PRO A 99 5.17 18.16 -1.06
N ASN A 100 5.93 18.27 -2.15
CA ASN A 100 6.34 19.58 -2.65
C ASN A 100 5.07 20.41 -2.82
N LYS A 101 4.95 21.51 -2.06
CA LYS A 101 3.91 22.50 -2.34
C LYS A 101 4.21 23.03 -3.73
N GLU A 102 3.31 22.79 -4.69
CA GLU A 102 3.38 23.52 -5.94
C GLU A 102 3.37 25.01 -5.56
N VAL A 103 4.45 25.71 -5.90
CA VAL A 103 4.44 27.17 -5.86
C VAL A 103 3.54 27.57 -7.01
N SER A 104 2.24 27.73 -6.73
CA SER A 104 1.34 28.40 -7.64
C SER A 104 1.84 29.83 -7.77
N ALA A 105 2.68 30.07 -8.76
CA ALA A 105 3.00 31.42 -9.20
C ALA A 105 1.70 31.97 -9.78
N SER A 106 0.99 32.78 -8.99
CA SER A 106 -0.05 33.65 -9.50
C SER A 106 0.62 34.61 -10.49
N MET A 107 0.35 34.44 -11.78
CA MET A 107 0.55 35.47 -12.80
C MET A 107 -0.63 36.43 -12.81
#